data_AF-A0A5E4KSU6-F1
#
_entry.id   AF-A0A5E4KSU6-F1
#
_cell.length_a   1.000
_cell.length_b   1.000
_cell.length_c   1.000
_cell.angle_alpha   90.00
_cell.angle_beta   90.00
_cell.angle_gamma   90.00
#
_symmetry.space_group_name_H-M   'P 1'
#
loop_
_entity.id
_entity.type
_entity.pdbx_description
1 polymer ?
#
loop_
_entity_poly.entity_id
_entity_poly.type
_entity_poly.pdbx_seq_one_letter_code
_entity_poly.pdbx_strand_id
1 'polypeptide(L)'
;MNIFKHLIFETYLMNALRSLRRMIFATAKGAKFAKISSICMVFAYKRIIKLNKMLILLAVIGAVVLIFSFGEDARQLTLGDAQDSYPSWSPDGRKIAFESFRAGNGDIWIMDADGKNAFQLTKNKAKDYGASWSPDGSRIVFESERSGNGDIFVMKV
;
A
#
# COMPACT_ATOMS: atom_id res chain seq x y z
N MET A 1 -10.53 14.75 -16.82
CA MET A 1 -11.38 15.64 -16.01
C MET A 1 -11.53 15.15 -14.54
N ASN A 2 -10.44 14.72 -13.89
CA ASN A 2 -10.51 14.20 -12.49
C ASN A 2 -9.36 14.66 -11.56
N ILE A 3 -8.27 15.22 -12.10
CA ILE A 3 -7.12 15.67 -11.29
C ILE A 3 -7.39 17.06 -10.67
N PHE A 4 -8.08 17.95 -11.40
CA PHE A 4 -8.44 19.28 -10.91
C PHE A 4 -9.42 19.25 -9.72
N LYS A 5 -10.32 18.26 -9.63
CA LYS A 5 -11.24 18.13 -8.49
C LYS A 5 -10.51 17.71 -7.20
N HIS A 6 -9.48 16.88 -7.33
CA HIS A 6 -8.70 16.39 -6.19
C HIS A 6 -7.80 17.48 -5.59
N LEU A 7 -7.16 18.29 -6.44
CA LEU A 7 -6.29 19.40 -6.00
C LEU A 7 -7.09 20.53 -5.34
N ILE A 8 -8.29 20.81 -5.85
CA ILE A 8 -9.20 21.78 -5.24
C ILE A 8 -9.64 21.26 -3.86
N PHE A 9 -10.00 19.99 -3.72
CA PHE A 9 -10.40 19.40 -2.44
C PHE A 9 -9.31 19.45 -1.36
N GLU A 10 -8.08 19.06 -1.71
CA GLU A 10 -6.88 19.14 -0.86
C GLU A 10 -6.63 20.58 -0.35
N THR A 11 -6.72 21.55 -1.25
CA THR A 11 -6.51 22.97 -0.92
C THR A 11 -7.59 23.50 0.03
N TYR A 12 -8.85 23.10 -0.16
CA TYR A 12 -9.95 23.46 0.74
C TYR A 12 -9.80 22.83 2.12
N LEU A 13 -9.38 21.56 2.21
CA LEU A 13 -9.18 20.83 3.46
C LEU A 13 -8.04 21.44 4.29
N MET A 14 -6.92 21.75 3.65
CA MET A 14 -5.75 22.33 4.32
C MET A 14 -6.00 23.78 4.79
N ASN A 15 -6.79 24.55 4.05
CA ASN A 15 -7.21 25.88 4.47
C ASN A 15 -8.21 25.84 5.64
N ALA A 16 -9.13 24.88 5.65
CA ALA A 16 -10.06 24.68 6.75
C ALA A 16 -9.33 24.28 8.05
N LEU A 17 -8.35 23.38 7.97
CA LEU A 17 -7.53 22.95 9.12
C LEU A 17 -6.65 24.09 9.66
N ARG A 18 -6.08 24.94 8.79
CA ARG A 18 -5.34 26.15 9.21
C ARG A 18 -6.23 27.15 9.93
N SER A 19 -7.45 27.38 9.43
CA SER A 19 -8.44 28.25 10.10
C SER A 19 -8.89 27.68 11.44
N LEU A 20 -9.14 26.38 11.53
CA LEU A 20 -9.52 25.71 12.78
C LEU A 20 -8.40 25.81 13.83
N ARG A 21 -7.15 25.59 13.42
CA ARG A 21 -5.97 25.75 14.28
C ARG A 21 -5.86 27.19 14.79
N ARG A 22 -6.01 28.20 13.93
CA ARG A 22 -6.00 29.61 14.35
C ARG A 22 -7.12 29.95 15.33
N MET A 23 -8.32 29.38 15.13
CA MET A 23 -9.46 29.57 16.02
C MET A 23 -9.18 28.97 17.40
N ILE A 24 -8.71 27.72 17.46
CA ILE A 24 -8.35 27.03 18.71
C ILE A 24 -7.27 27.80 19.48
N PHE A 25 -6.22 28.27 18.79
CA PHE A 25 -5.17 29.09 19.42
C PHE A 25 -5.65 30.49 19.84
N ALA A 26 -6.62 31.10 19.14
CA ALA A 26 -7.21 32.38 19.54
C ALA A 26 -8.10 32.26 20.78
N THR A 27 -8.73 31.09 21.02
CA THR A 27 -9.49 30.81 22.25
C THR A 27 -8.59 30.58 23.47
N ALA A 28 -7.33 30.18 23.26
CA ALA A 28 -6.40 29.84 24.35
C ALA A 28 -5.62 31.04 24.91
N LYS A 29 -5.59 32.19 24.22
CA LYS A 29 -5.02 33.45 24.72
C LYS A 29 -6.14 34.44 24.98
N GLY A 30 -6.43 34.69 26.26
CA GLY A 30 -7.60 35.41 26.75
C GLY A 30 -7.96 36.67 25.98
N ALA A 31 -9.21 36.74 25.53
CA ALA A 31 -9.87 37.96 25.12
C ALA A 31 -11.27 37.98 25.73
N LYS A 32 -11.54 39.00 26.56
CA LYS A 32 -12.88 39.38 27.01
C LYS A 32 -13.72 39.69 25.76
N PHE A 33 -14.54 38.75 25.29
CA PHE A 33 -15.50 39.02 24.23
C PHE A 33 -16.84 39.42 24.82
N ALA A 34 -17.07 40.73 24.79
CA ALA A 34 -18.38 41.34 24.92
C ALA A 34 -19.36 40.73 23.90
N LYS A 35 -20.56 40.34 24.37
CA LYS A 35 -21.82 40.21 23.63
C LYS A 35 -21.71 39.89 22.12
N ILE A 36 -21.03 38.80 21.75
CA ILE A 36 -21.32 38.16 20.46
C ILE A 36 -22.63 37.40 20.68
N SER A 37 -23.70 37.85 20.02
CA SER A 37 -25.05 37.36 20.24
C SER A 37 -25.10 35.83 20.22
N SER A 38 -25.77 35.24 21.21
CA SER A 38 -25.87 33.79 21.43
C SER A 38 -26.33 33.02 20.18
N ILE A 39 -26.95 33.72 19.24
CA ILE A 39 -27.40 33.23 17.93
C ILE A 39 -26.22 32.92 16.99
N CYS A 40 -25.22 33.80 16.87
CA CYS A 40 -24.03 33.55 16.03
C CYS A 40 -23.21 32.36 16.53
N MET A 41 -23.11 32.20 17.85
CA MET A 41 -22.41 31.07 18.47
C MET A 41 -23.14 29.75 18.22
N VAL A 42 -24.48 29.72 18.30
CA VAL A 42 -25.28 28.53 17.99
C VAL A 42 -25.22 28.17 16.51
N PHE A 43 -25.23 29.15 15.59
CA PHE A 43 -25.05 28.86 14.15
C PHE A 43 -23.64 28.37 13.84
N ALA A 44 -22.61 28.97 14.44
CA ALA A 44 -21.24 28.46 14.33
C ALA A 44 -21.14 27.03 14.88
N TYR A 45 -21.70 26.75 16.05
CA TYR A 45 -21.69 25.43 16.68
C TYR A 45 -22.47 24.38 15.88
N LYS A 46 -23.66 24.72 15.36
CA LYS A 46 -24.45 23.85 14.45
C LYS A 46 -23.71 23.60 13.14
N ARG A 47 -22.99 24.58 12.61
CA ARG A 47 -22.17 24.47 11.38
C ARG A 47 -20.90 23.65 11.63
N ILE A 48 -20.28 23.77 12.80
CA ILE A 48 -19.14 22.96 13.28
C ILE A 48 -19.55 21.49 13.48
N ILE A 49 -20.70 21.21 14.09
CA ILE A 49 -21.23 19.83 14.20
C ILE A 49 -21.55 19.24 12.81
N LYS A 50 -22.12 20.03 11.90
CA LYS A 50 -22.40 19.59 10.52
C LYS A 50 -21.11 19.30 9.73
N LEU A 51 -20.06 20.11 9.94
CA LEU A 51 -18.71 19.87 9.39
C LEU A 51 -18.03 18.64 10.01
N ASN A 52 -18.22 18.40 11.33
CA ASN A 52 -17.72 17.20 12.01
C ASN A 52 -18.44 15.92 11.56
N LYS A 53 -19.74 15.96 11.29
CA LYS A 53 -20.47 14.81 10.74
C LYS A 53 -19.94 14.39 9.37
N MET A 54 -19.58 15.35 8.51
CA MET A 54 -18.99 15.07 7.20
C MET A 54 -17.58 14.48 7.34
N LEU A 55 -16.78 14.97 8.28
CA LEU A 55 -15.45 14.45 8.57
C LEU A 55 -15.51 13.02 9.17
N ILE A 56 -16.46 12.77 10.07
CA ILE A 56 -16.74 11.43 10.63
C ILE A 56 -17.22 10.48 9.52
N LEU A 57 -18.10 10.95 8.63
CA LEU A 57 -18.56 10.15 7.50
C LEU A 57 -17.42 9.81 6.54
N LEU A 58 -16.53 10.75 6.23
CA LEU A 58 -15.33 10.51 5.42
C LEU A 58 -14.34 9.56 6.11
N ALA A 59 -14.16 9.67 7.43
CA ALA A 59 -13.32 8.77 8.21
C ALA A 59 -13.91 7.35 8.27
N VAL A 60 -15.24 7.22 8.40
CA VAL A 60 -15.94 5.92 8.38
C VAL A 60 -15.91 5.32 6.98
N ILE A 61 -16.15 6.10 5.92
CA ILE A 61 -16.02 5.62 4.54
C ILE A 61 -14.57 5.21 4.24
N GLY A 62 -13.59 6.01 4.66
CA GLY A 62 -12.18 5.68 4.53
C GLY A 62 -11.79 4.40 5.30
N ALA A 63 -12.25 4.27 6.54
CA ALA A 63 -12.05 3.07 7.34
C ALA A 63 -12.75 1.85 6.73
N VAL A 64 -13.95 2.01 6.19
CA VAL A 64 -14.72 0.95 5.52
C VAL A 64 -14.03 0.53 4.20
N VAL A 65 -13.53 1.47 3.41
CA VAL A 65 -12.73 1.17 2.20
C VAL A 65 -11.42 0.50 2.56
N LEU A 66 -10.77 0.92 3.65
CA LEU A 66 -9.59 0.23 4.19
C LEU A 66 -9.94 -1.19 4.65
N ILE A 67 -11.09 -1.39 5.30
CA ILE A 67 -11.58 -2.69 5.74
C ILE A 67 -11.87 -3.62 4.56
N PHE A 68 -12.55 -3.14 3.52
CA PHE A 68 -12.86 -3.91 2.31
C PHE A 68 -11.63 -4.16 1.42
N SER A 69 -10.57 -3.38 1.55
CA SER A 69 -9.28 -3.68 0.93
C SER A 69 -8.58 -4.90 1.54
N PHE A 70 -9.02 -5.40 2.71
CA PHE A 70 -8.46 -6.59 3.32
C PHE A 70 -9.10 -7.87 2.76
N GLY A 71 -8.66 -8.27 1.56
CA GLY A 71 -8.53 -9.68 1.21
C GLY A 71 -9.71 -10.41 0.55
N GLU A 72 -10.79 -9.74 0.15
CA GLU A 72 -11.92 -10.44 -0.48
C GLU A 72 -11.68 -10.88 -1.94
N ASP A 73 -10.66 -10.32 -2.61
CA ASP A 73 -10.32 -10.63 -4.01
C ASP A 73 -9.12 -11.57 -4.16
N ALA A 74 -8.93 -12.48 -3.20
CA ALA A 74 -7.84 -13.47 -3.28
C ALA A 74 -8.00 -14.36 -4.51
N ARG A 75 -7.06 -14.24 -5.46
CA ARG A 75 -7.03 -15.03 -6.69
C ARG A 75 -5.79 -15.91 -6.75
N GLN A 76 -6.00 -17.20 -7.01
CA GLN A 76 -4.91 -18.15 -7.26
C GLN A 76 -4.20 -17.80 -8.59
N LEU A 77 -2.87 -17.64 -8.55
CA LEU A 77 -2.05 -17.29 -9.73
C LEU A 77 -1.34 -18.50 -10.35
N THR A 78 -1.05 -19.53 -9.55
CA THR A 78 -0.41 -20.76 -10.01
C THR A 78 -1.38 -21.93 -9.91
N LEU A 79 -1.50 -22.72 -10.98
CA LEU A 79 -2.54 -23.75 -11.12
C LEU A 79 -1.98 -25.17 -11.27
N GLY A 80 -0.68 -25.36 -11.02
CA GLY A 80 -0.03 -26.67 -11.10
C GLY A 80 -0.03 -27.42 -9.77
N ASP A 81 0.29 -28.71 -9.80
CA ASP A 81 0.33 -29.58 -8.62
C ASP A 81 1.62 -29.43 -7.79
N ALA A 82 2.61 -28.70 -8.32
CA ALA A 82 3.86 -28.46 -7.62
C ALA A 82 3.67 -27.42 -6.50
N GLN A 83 4.42 -27.58 -5.42
CA GLN A 83 4.50 -26.56 -4.39
C GLN A 83 5.15 -25.29 -4.95
N ASP A 84 4.50 -24.16 -4.72
CA ASP A 84 5.02 -22.82 -5.00
C ASP A 84 5.04 -22.01 -3.68
N SER A 85 6.15 -21.33 -3.39
CA SER A 85 6.35 -20.64 -2.11
C SER A 85 7.21 -19.38 -2.23
N TYR A 86 7.29 -18.61 -1.14
CA TYR A 86 8.13 -17.40 -1.00
C TYR A 86 8.00 -16.40 -2.17
N PRO A 87 6.78 -15.90 -2.47
CA PRO A 87 6.61 -14.93 -3.54
C PRO A 87 7.20 -13.57 -3.16
N SER A 88 7.74 -12.87 -4.16
CA SER A 88 8.31 -11.53 -4.05
C SER A 88 7.97 -10.68 -5.27
N TRP A 89 7.36 -9.52 -5.02
CA TRP A 89 6.99 -8.56 -6.06
C TRP A 89 8.22 -7.82 -6.60
N SER A 90 8.28 -7.63 -7.92
CA SER A 90 9.21 -6.68 -8.51
C SER A 90 8.86 -5.25 -8.07
N PRO A 91 9.84 -4.33 -7.99
CA PRO A 91 9.61 -2.96 -7.52
C PRO A 91 8.60 -2.17 -8.37
N ASP A 92 8.48 -2.51 -9.65
CA ASP A 92 7.51 -1.91 -10.57
C ASP A 92 6.12 -2.56 -10.51
N GLY A 93 5.95 -3.61 -9.68
CA GLY A 93 4.70 -4.34 -9.51
C GLY A 93 4.28 -5.17 -10.72
N ARG A 94 5.15 -5.36 -11.72
CA ARG A 94 4.80 -6.07 -12.97
C ARG A 94 5.08 -7.56 -12.93
N LYS A 95 5.96 -8.00 -12.04
CA LYS A 95 6.43 -9.38 -11.97
C LYS A 95 6.41 -9.90 -10.54
N ILE A 96 6.34 -11.21 -10.43
CA ILE A 96 6.44 -11.96 -9.17
C ILE A 96 7.54 -13.00 -9.36
N ALA A 97 8.58 -12.94 -8.54
CA ALA A 97 9.52 -14.03 -8.36
C ALA A 97 8.99 -14.97 -7.27
N PHE A 98 9.12 -16.26 -7.45
CA PHE A 98 8.64 -17.26 -6.49
C PHE A 98 9.46 -18.53 -6.60
N GLU A 99 9.51 -19.31 -5.53
CA GLU A 99 10.09 -20.65 -5.55
C GLU A 99 9.07 -21.65 -6.11
N SER A 100 9.52 -22.57 -6.95
CA SER A 100 8.69 -23.68 -7.43
C SER A 100 9.46 -24.98 -7.54
N PHE A 101 8.78 -26.09 -7.16
CA PHE A 101 9.29 -27.45 -7.29
C PHE A 101 8.91 -28.13 -8.61
N ARG A 102 8.28 -27.40 -9.55
CA ARG A 102 7.75 -27.98 -10.81
C ARG A 102 8.81 -28.56 -11.74
N ALA A 103 10.09 -28.25 -11.52
CA ALA A 103 11.22 -28.78 -12.29
C ALA A 103 11.94 -29.96 -11.62
N GLY A 104 11.45 -30.45 -10.47
CA GLY A 104 12.02 -31.59 -9.73
C GLY A 104 12.89 -31.21 -8.54
N ASN A 105 13.29 -29.95 -8.43
CA ASN A 105 13.96 -29.31 -7.28
C ASN A 105 13.38 -27.90 -7.07
N GLY A 106 13.70 -27.28 -5.93
CA GLY A 106 13.35 -25.88 -5.68
C GLY A 106 14.15 -24.98 -6.60
N ASP A 107 13.47 -24.24 -7.47
CA ASP A 107 14.05 -23.25 -8.37
C ASP A 107 13.32 -21.91 -8.24
N ILE A 108 13.99 -20.82 -8.60
CA ILE A 108 13.37 -19.51 -8.74
C ILE A 108 12.69 -19.41 -10.11
N TRP A 109 11.41 -19.07 -10.08
CA TRP A 109 10.56 -18.79 -11.22
C TRP A 109 10.12 -17.34 -11.19
N ILE A 110 9.84 -16.79 -12.37
CA ILE A 110 9.26 -15.45 -12.52
C ILE A 110 8.01 -15.56 -13.37
N MET A 111 6.95 -14.86 -12.97
CA MET A 111 5.73 -14.68 -13.75
C MET A 111 5.33 -13.20 -13.79
N ASP A 112 4.42 -12.85 -14.68
CA ASP A 112 3.76 -11.54 -14.65
C ASP A 112 2.80 -11.44 -13.46
N ALA A 113 2.49 -10.22 -13.04
CA ALA A 113 1.59 -9.90 -11.92
C ALA A 113 0.21 -10.56 -12.01
N ASP A 114 -0.24 -10.88 -13.23
CA ASP A 114 -1.51 -11.55 -13.50
C ASP A 114 -1.42 -13.09 -13.50
N GLY A 115 -0.27 -13.65 -13.12
CA GLY A 115 -0.01 -15.09 -13.05
C GLY A 115 0.37 -15.73 -14.39
N LYS A 116 0.48 -14.95 -15.47
CA LYS A 116 0.85 -15.47 -16.80
C LYS A 116 2.35 -15.46 -17.02
N ASN A 117 2.76 -16.08 -18.13
CA ASN A 117 4.13 -16.04 -18.65
C ASN A 117 5.18 -16.49 -17.62
N ALA A 118 4.84 -17.49 -16.82
CA ALA A 118 5.76 -18.07 -15.85
C ALA A 118 6.94 -18.74 -16.57
N PHE A 119 8.17 -18.40 -16.18
CA PHE A 119 9.39 -19.00 -16.69
C PHE A 119 10.38 -19.30 -15.57
N GLN A 120 11.17 -20.35 -15.76
CA GLN A 120 12.21 -20.77 -14.84
C GLN A 120 13.44 -19.87 -15.00
N LEU A 121 13.81 -19.14 -13.95
CA LEU A 121 14.97 -18.24 -13.95
C LEU A 121 16.25 -19.01 -13.61
N THR A 122 16.22 -19.87 -12.58
CA THR A 122 17.36 -20.71 -12.21
C THR A 122 17.23 -22.11 -12.81
N LYS A 123 18.28 -22.61 -13.44
CA LYS A 123 18.27 -23.91 -14.16
C LYS A 123 19.49 -24.73 -13.78
N ASN A 124 19.57 -25.13 -12.52
CA ASN A 124 20.68 -25.94 -12.04
C ASN A 124 20.17 -27.07 -11.14
N LYS A 125 21.07 -27.98 -10.76
CA LYS A 125 20.70 -29.16 -9.96
C LYS A 125 20.59 -28.85 -8.46
N ALA A 126 21.15 -27.73 -8.01
CA ALA A 126 21.05 -27.31 -6.62
C ALA A 126 19.69 -26.66 -6.39
N LYS A 127 19.28 -26.58 -5.13
CA LYS A 127 18.04 -25.91 -4.77
C LYS A 127 18.30 -24.42 -4.60
N ASP A 128 17.38 -23.61 -5.10
CA ASP A 128 17.39 -22.16 -5.03
C ASP A 128 16.08 -21.68 -4.38
N TYR A 129 16.19 -20.81 -3.36
CA TYR A 129 15.07 -20.43 -2.49
C TYR A 129 14.98 -18.91 -2.26
N GLY A 130 13.78 -18.44 -1.90
CA GLY A 130 13.58 -17.14 -1.24
C GLY A 130 14.12 -15.93 -2.00
N ALA A 131 13.69 -15.73 -3.24
CA ALA A 131 14.14 -14.60 -4.06
C ALA A 131 13.63 -13.24 -3.55
N SER A 132 14.48 -12.21 -3.61
CA SER A 132 14.13 -10.81 -3.36
C SER A 132 14.73 -9.90 -4.41
N TRP A 133 13.95 -8.94 -4.90
CA TRP A 133 14.36 -8.04 -5.97
C TRP A 133 15.25 -6.90 -5.48
N SER A 134 16.20 -6.47 -6.32
CA SER A 134 16.88 -5.21 -6.12
C SER A 134 15.91 -4.03 -6.30
N PRO A 135 16.15 -2.86 -5.67
CA PRO A 135 15.25 -1.70 -5.78
C PRO A 135 15.03 -1.19 -7.22
N ASP A 136 16.01 -1.41 -8.10
CA ASP A 136 15.94 -1.06 -9.53
C ASP A 136 15.30 -2.14 -10.41
N GLY A 137 14.94 -3.29 -9.84
CA GLY A 137 14.34 -4.43 -10.55
C GLY A 137 15.30 -5.18 -11.49
N SER A 138 16.59 -4.82 -11.53
CA SER A 138 17.55 -5.41 -12.47
C SER A 138 18.16 -6.74 -12.01
N ARG A 139 18.02 -7.05 -10.72
CA ARG A 139 18.63 -8.21 -10.08
C ARG A 139 17.70 -8.82 -9.04
N ILE A 140 17.99 -10.06 -8.68
CA ILE A 140 17.47 -10.70 -7.49
C ILE A 140 18.61 -11.22 -6.62
N VAL A 141 18.39 -11.25 -5.31
CA VAL A 141 19.14 -12.01 -4.33
C VAL A 141 18.33 -13.24 -3.92
N PHE A 142 18.97 -14.39 -3.74
CA PHE A 142 18.32 -15.65 -3.38
C PHE A 142 19.33 -16.58 -2.68
N GLU A 143 18.84 -17.56 -1.93
CA GLU A 143 19.67 -18.62 -1.35
C GLU A 143 19.90 -19.74 -2.37
N SER A 144 21.11 -20.30 -2.44
CA SER A 144 21.42 -21.45 -3.28
C SER A 144 22.33 -22.45 -2.60
N GLU A 145 22.06 -23.73 -2.80
CA GLU A 145 22.90 -24.84 -2.33
C GLU A 145 24.06 -25.18 -3.29
N ARG A 146 24.28 -24.41 -4.37
CA ARG A 146 25.23 -24.76 -5.45
C ARG A 146 26.69 -24.82 -5.03
N SER A 147 27.06 -24.21 -3.91
CA SER A 147 28.40 -24.28 -3.32
C SER A 147 28.61 -25.48 -2.40
N GLY A 148 27.57 -26.30 -2.17
CA GLY A 148 27.57 -27.40 -1.20
C GLY A 148 26.95 -27.05 0.16
N ASN A 149 26.55 -25.80 0.36
CA ASN A 149 25.82 -25.27 1.51
C ASN A 149 24.90 -24.13 1.04
N GLY A 150 23.94 -23.72 1.87
CA GLY A 150 23.06 -22.58 1.59
C GLY A 150 23.86 -21.27 1.67
N ASP A 151 24.19 -20.72 0.50
CA ASP A 151 24.88 -19.45 0.33
C ASP A 151 23.97 -18.42 -0.36
N ILE A 152 24.28 -17.14 -0.20
CA ILE A 152 23.54 -16.05 -0.82
C ILE A 152 24.12 -15.70 -2.19
N PHE A 153 23.28 -15.77 -3.22
CA PHE A 153 23.63 -15.43 -4.60
C PHE A 153 22.86 -14.21 -5.08
N VAL A 154 23.47 -13.47 -6.00
CA VAL A 154 22.83 -12.39 -6.74
C VAL A 154 22.94 -12.65 -8.23
N MET A 155 21.86 -12.44 -8.97
CA MET A 155 21.87 -12.55 -10.44
C MET A 155 21.02 -11.47 -11.09
N LYS A 156 21.27 -11.21 -12.38
CA LYS A 156 20.43 -10.34 -13.19
C LYS A 156 19.14 -11.06 -13.58
N VAL A 157 18.06 -10.29 -13.68
CA VAL A 157 16.78 -10.72 -14.24
C VAL A 157 16.65 -10.26 -15.68
#